data_AF-A0A179D6C2-F1
#
_entry.id   AF-A0A179D6C2-F1
#
_cell.length_a   1.000
_cell.length_b   1.000
_cell.length_c   1.000
_cell.angle_alpha   90.00
_cell.angle_beta   90.00
_cell.angle_gamma   90.00
#
_symmetry.space_group_name_H-M   'P 1'
#
loop_
_entity.id
_entity.type
_entity.pdbx_description
1 polymer ?
#
loop_
_entity_poly.entity_id
_entity_poly.type
_entity_poly.pdbx_seq_one_letter_code
_entity_poly.pdbx_strand_id
1 'polypeptide(L)'
;MEFLRAGSVDASEEKHVPIIEKVEGGFKVKVGSVPHPMEEKHYIQWIVLQADGKSYIQFLKPGEAPEAFFCVEAEKVTAREYCNLHGLWESSKVCEPYKS
;
A
#
# COMPACT_ATOMS: atom_id res chain seq x y z
N MET A 1 1.10 14.84 -19.45
CA MET A 1 1.42 14.02 -18.28
C MET A 1 1.12 14.85 -17.06
N GLU A 2 0.42 14.29 -16.08
CA GLU A 2 0.02 14.96 -14.85
C GLU A 2 0.78 14.34 -13.67
N PHE A 3 1.24 15.17 -12.75
CA PHE A 3 1.89 14.71 -11.53
C PHE A 3 0.81 14.39 -10.49
N LEU A 4 0.75 13.13 -10.05
CA LEU A 4 -0.15 12.70 -8.99
C LEU A 4 0.53 12.91 -7.63
N ARG A 5 -0.05 13.78 -6.80
CA ARG A 5 0.38 13.99 -5.43
C ARG A 5 -0.39 13.02 -4.51
N ALA A 6 0.32 12.31 -3.65
CA ALA A 6 -0.33 11.40 -2.70
C ALA A 6 -1.23 12.17 -1.73
N GLY A 7 -2.43 11.63 -1.45
CA GLY A 7 -3.42 12.22 -0.55
C GLY A 7 -3.99 13.57 -1.02
N SER A 8 -3.94 13.88 -2.32
CA SER A 8 -4.47 15.15 -2.83
C SER A 8 -5.97 15.15 -3.11
N VAL A 9 -6.60 13.98 -3.12
CA VAL A 9 -8.05 13.82 -3.30
C VAL A 9 -8.72 13.79 -1.95
N ASP A 10 -9.80 14.56 -1.77
CA ASP A 10 -10.62 14.55 -0.55
C ASP A 10 -11.43 13.25 -0.49
N ALA A 11 -10.86 12.24 0.18
CA ALA A 11 -11.48 10.94 0.43
C ALA A 11 -11.06 10.41 1.80
N SER A 12 -11.73 9.36 2.26
CA SER A 12 -11.54 8.83 3.62
C SER A 12 -10.14 8.26 3.83
N GLU A 13 -9.31 8.89 4.66
CA GLU A 13 -7.96 8.42 4.97
C GLU A 13 -7.94 6.99 5.52
N GLU A 14 -8.93 6.65 6.37
CA GLU A 14 -9.06 5.32 6.99
C GLU A 14 -9.18 4.16 5.99
N LYS A 15 -9.57 4.44 4.73
CA LYS A 15 -9.70 3.43 3.67
C LYS A 15 -8.60 3.47 2.63
N HIS A 16 -7.77 4.52 2.61
CA HIS A 16 -6.80 4.72 1.51
C HIS A 16 -5.36 4.75 2.00
N VAL A 17 -5.09 5.31 3.18
CA VAL A 17 -3.73 5.33 3.72
C VAL A 17 -3.26 3.88 3.96
N PRO A 18 -2.19 3.42 3.29
CA PRO A 18 -1.72 2.05 3.47
C PRO A 18 -1.27 1.78 4.90
N ILE A 19 -1.56 0.60 5.42
CA ILE A 19 -1.08 0.12 6.72
C ILE A 19 0.03 -0.90 6.49
N ILE A 20 1.22 -0.58 7.00
CA ILE A 20 2.43 -1.42 6.85
C ILE A 20 2.65 -2.25 8.10
N GLU A 21 2.57 -3.57 7.96
CA GLU A 21 2.83 -4.56 9.00
C GLU A 21 4.11 -5.32 8.66
N LYS A 22 5.11 -5.27 9.56
CA LYS A 22 6.26 -6.17 9.49
C LYS A 22 5.81 -7.52 10.01
N VAL A 23 5.99 -8.56 9.22
CA VAL A 23 5.60 -9.94 9.56
C VAL A 23 6.79 -10.87 9.31
N GLU A 24 6.67 -12.13 9.72
CA GLU A 24 7.68 -13.14 9.41
C GLU A 24 7.90 -13.22 7.89
N GLY A 25 9.17 -13.20 7.47
CA GLY A 25 9.57 -13.27 6.05
C GLY A 25 9.35 -12.00 5.22
N GLY A 26 8.77 -10.92 5.77
CA GLY A 26 8.62 -9.70 4.97
C GLY A 26 7.65 -8.66 5.51
N PHE A 27 6.87 -8.07 4.60
CA PHE A 27 5.93 -7.00 4.90
C PHE A 27 4.56 -7.31 4.32
N LYS A 28 3.52 -7.19 5.15
CA LYS A 28 2.13 -7.17 4.70
C LYS A 28 1.66 -5.72 4.64
N VAL A 29 1.15 -5.32 3.48
CA VAL A 29 0.55 -3.99 3.27
C VAL A 29 -0.94 -4.18 3.06
N LYS A 30 -1.76 -3.48 3.85
CA LYS A 30 -3.22 -3.43 3.70
C LYS A 30 -3.62 -2.02 3.26
N VAL A 31 -4.65 -1.88 2.46
CA VAL A 31 -5.19 -0.56 2.07
C VAL A 31 -6.41 -0.24 2.91
N GLY A 32 -6.15 0.71 3.81
CA GLY A 32 -7.02 1.18 4.87
C GLY A 32 -6.82 0.49 6.23
N SER A 33 -7.03 1.23 7.31
CA SER A 33 -7.36 0.67 8.62
C SER A 33 -8.76 0.04 8.62
N VAL A 34 -9.64 0.54 7.75
CA VAL A 34 -10.88 -0.10 7.30
C VAL A 34 -10.65 -0.58 5.87
N PRO A 35 -10.92 -1.86 5.54
CA PRO A 35 -10.67 -2.40 4.20
C PRO A 35 -11.32 -1.55 3.11
N HIS A 36 -10.52 -1.12 2.13
CA HIS A 36 -11.02 -0.44 0.94
C HIS A 36 -11.96 -1.36 0.13
N PRO A 37 -13.03 -0.83 -0.50
CA PRO A 37 -13.85 -1.60 -1.44
C PRO A 37 -13.05 -2.18 -2.61
N MET A 38 -13.38 -3.37 -3.07
CA MET A 38 -12.72 -4.03 -4.21
C MET A 38 -13.75 -4.42 -5.26
N GLU A 39 -14.58 -3.46 -5.66
CA GLU A 39 -15.67 -3.65 -6.62
C GLU A 39 -15.21 -3.30 -8.04
N GLU A 40 -15.88 -3.81 -9.09
CA GLU A 40 -15.47 -3.60 -10.50
C GLU A 40 -15.23 -2.12 -10.87
N LYS A 41 -16.02 -1.22 -10.29
CA LYS A 41 -15.96 0.23 -10.56
C LYS A 41 -15.16 1.01 -9.52
N HIS A 42 -14.78 0.38 -8.41
CA HIS A 42 -14.10 1.03 -7.29
C HIS A 42 -13.21 0.04 -6.56
N TYR A 43 -11.91 0.06 -6.90
CA TYR A 43 -10.93 -0.87 -6.38
C TYR A 43 -9.52 -0.27 -6.36
N ILE A 44 -8.65 -0.89 -5.58
CA ILE A 44 -7.23 -0.61 -5.57
C ILE A 44 -6.60 -1.34 -6.76
N GLN A 45 -5.97 -0.60 -7.67
CA GLN A 45 -5.37 -1.19 -8.87
C GLN A 45 -4.02 -1.84 -8.57
N TRP A 46 -3.27 -1.26 -7.63
CA TRP A 46 -1.97 -1.78 -7.25
C TRP A 46 -1.57 -1.31 -5.85
N ILE A 47 -0.61 -2.04 -5.28
CA ILE A 47 0.15 -1.68 -4.09
C ILE A 47 1.63 -1.72 -4.46
N VAL A 48 2.37 -0.66 -4.12
CA VAL A 48 3.83 -0.60 -4.24
C VAL A 48 4.46 -0.57 -2.86
N LEU A 49 5.42 -1.45 -2.61
CA LEU A 49 6.34 -1.32 -1.48
C LEU A 49 7.70 -0.85 -1.99
N GLN A 50 8.13 0.31 -1.51
CA GLN A 50 9.47 0.84 -1.72
C GLN A 50 10.34 0.47 -0.52
N ALA A 51 11.41 -0.27 -0.77
CA ALA A 51 12.30 -0.81 0.23
C ALA A 51 13.75 -0.66 -0.26
N ASP A 52 14.56 0.12 0.47
CA ASP A 52 15.98 0.35 0.20
C ASP A 52 16.31 0.68 -1.28
N GLY A 53 15.51 1.58 -1.87
CA GLY A 53 15.68 2.03 -3.26
C GLY A 53 15.11 1.10 -4.34
N LYS A 54 14.51 -0.04 -3.95
CA LYS A 54 13.80 -0.95 -4.85
C LYS A 54 12.28 -0.75 -4.71
N SER A 55 11.55 -0.96 -5.80
CA SER A 55 10.09 -0.93 -5.83
C SER A 55 9.56 -2.31 -6.18
N TYR A 56 8.66 -2.83 -5.35
CA TYR A 56 7.95 -4.08 -5.56
C TYR A 56 6.48 -3.75 -5.76
N ILE A 57 5.86 -4.28 -6.82
CA ILE A 57 4.51 -3.92 -7.22
C ILE A 57 3.64 -5.18 -7.23
N GLN A 58 2.52 -5.13 -6.53
CA GLN A 58 1.43 -6.09 -6.65
C GLN A 58 0.27 -5.39 -7.35
N PHE A 59 -0.13 -5.89 -8.52
CA PHE A 59 -1.39 -5.48 -9.14
C PHE A 59 -2.53 -6.28 -8.54
N LEU A 60 -3.65 -5.61 -8.29
CA LEU A 60 -4.84 -6.24 -7.73
C LEU A 60 -5.99 -6.17 -8.74
N LYS A 61 -7.01 -6.99 -8.51
CA LYS A 61 -8.24 -7.05 -9.30
C LYS A 61 -9.47 -6.89 -8.41
N PRO A 62 -10.60 -6.43 -8.95
CA PRO A 62 -11.88 -6.49 -8.25
C PRO A 62 -12.16 -7.89 -7.67
N GLY A 63 -12.70 -7.94 -6.46
CA GLY A 63 -12.98 -9.14 -5.68
C GLY A 63 -11.81 -9.68 -4.85
N GLU A 64 -10.58 -9.21 -5.08
CA GLU A 64 -9.43 -9.58 -4.24
C GLU A 64 -9.43 -8.81 -2.91
N ALA A 65 -8.69 -9.30 -1.93
CA ALA A 65 -8.46 -8.53 -0.70
C ALA A 65 -7.57 -7.31 -1.02
N PRO A 66 -7.82 -6.12 -0.44
CA PRO A 66 -7.02 -4.92 -0.67
C PRO A 66 -5.70 -4.98 0.11
N GLU A 67 -4.91 -6.03 -0.11
CA GLU A 67 -3.66 -6.28 0.58
C GLU A 67 -2.64 -7.01 -0.30
N ALA A 68 -1.36 -6.86 0.05
CA ALA A 68 -0.26 -7.53 -0.63
C ALA A 68 0.81 -7.93 0.39
N PHE A 69 1.46 -9.08 0.15
CA PHE A 69 2.62 -9.52 0.91
C PHE A 69 3.88 -9.42 0.04
N PHE A 70 4.93 -8.85 0.61
CA PHE A 70 6.23 -8.66 -0.04
C PHE A 70 7.31 -9.36 0.78
N CYS A 71 7.91 -10.40 0.21
CA CYS A 71 8.99 -11.17 0.82
C CYS A 71 10.32 -10.41 0.69
N VAL A 72 10.50 -9.37 1.51
CA VAL A 72 11.67 -8.49 1.49
C VAL A 72 12.10 -8.10 2.90
N GLU A 73 13.40 -7.95 3.09
CA GLU A 73 14.00 -7.36 4.29
C GLU A 73 14.45 -5.93 4.00
N ALA A 74 14.07 -5.02 4.89
CA ALA A 74 14.41 -3.60 4.83
C ALA A 74 14.14 -2.97 6.21
N GLU A 75 14.87 -1.91 6.54
CA GLU A 75 14.68 -1.14 7.76
C GLU A 75 13.67 0.00 7.57
N LYS A 76 13.65 0.60 6.38
CA LYS A 76 12.72 1.68 6.05
C LYS A 76 11.95 1.32 4.80
N VAL A 77 10.63 1.43 4.91
CA VAL A 77 9.73 1.18 3.78
C VAL A 77 8.71 2.28 3.62
N THR A 78 8.33 2.52 2.38
CA THR A 78 7.19 3.36 2.00
C THR A 78 6.23 2.51 1.20
N ALA A 79 4.96 2.47 1.62
CA ALA A 79 3.91 1.82 0.86
C ALA A 79 3.11 2.88 0.10
N ARG A 80 2.73 2.56 -1.13
CA ARG A 80 1.82 3.35 -1.95
C ARG A 80 0.71 2.47 -2.48
N GLU A 81 -0.44 3.07 -2.68
CA GLU A 81 -1.58 2.43 -3.34
C GLU A 81 -2.22 3.40 -4.33
N TYR A 82 -2.96 2.86 -5.30
CA TYR A 82 -3.77 3.68 -6.18
C TYR A 82 -5.19 3.13 -6.31
N CYS A 83 -6.13 3.91 -5.80
CA CYS A 83 -7.54 3.74 -6.04
C CYS A 83 -7.92 4.35 -7.39
N ASN A 84 -8.65 3.60 -8.21
CA ASN A 84 -9.07 4.08 -9.53
C ASN A 84 -9.99 5.34 -9.48
N LEU A 85 -10.59 5.64 -8.32
CA LEU A 85 -11.43 6.83 -8.11
C LEU A 85 -10.76 7.90 -7.25
N HIS A 86 -10.00 7.49 -6.23
CA HIS A 86 -9.47 8.41 -5.21
C HIS A 86 -7.95 8.63 -5.32
N GLY A 87 -7.34 8.13 -6.38
CA GLY A 87 -5.97 8.45 -6.74
C GLY A 87 -4.93 7.80 -5.84
N LEU A 88 -3.79 8.48 -5.71
CA LEU A 88 -2.58 7.98 -5.06
C LEU A 88 -2.59 8.25 -3.56
N TRP A 89 -2.20 7.27 -2.75
CA TRP A 89 -1.96 7.43 -1.31
C TRP A 89 -0.67 6.77 -0.89
N GLU A 90 -0.10 7.23 0.23
CA GLU A 90 1.15 6.68 0.75
C GLU A 90 1.24 6.72 2.27
N SER A 91 2.06 5.82 2.82
CA SER A 91 2.50 5.85 4.22
C SER A 91 3.93 5.32 4.31
N SER A 92 4.63 5.63 5.39
CA SER A 92 6.01 5.19 5.60
C SER A 92 6.20 4.63 6.99
N LYS A 93 7.08 3.64 7.12
CA LYS A 93 7.41 3.00 8.40
C LYS A 93 8.90 2.74 8.49
N VAL A 94 9.47 3.10 9.64
CA VAL A 94 10.79 2.61 10.08
C VAL A 94 10.53 1.39 10.95
N CYS A 95 11.14 0.27 10.59
CA CYS A 95 11.05 -0.99 11.29
C CYS A 95 12.39 -1.26 11.95
N GLU A 96 12.37 -1.58 13.25
CA GLU A 96 13.57 -2.08 13.91
C GLU A 96 14.02 -3.39 13.24
N PRO A 97 15.33 -3.65 13.15
CA PRO A 97 15.82 -4.95 12.70
C PRO A 97 15.21 -6.06 13.55
N TYR A 98 14.79 -7.15 12.91
CA TYR A 98 14.23 -8.31 13.60
C TYR A 98 15.29 -8.85 14.57
N LYS A 99 15.02 -8.78 15.88
CA LYS A 99 15.91 -9.35 16.89
C LYS A 99 15.79 -10.87 16.78
N SER A 100 16.82 -11.51 16.24
CA SER A 100 17.03 -12.96 16.22
C SER A 100 16.92 -13.59 17.59
#